data_AF-A0A953ZXQ0-F1
#
_entry.id   AF-A0A953ZXQ0-F1
#
_cell.length_a   1.000
_cell.length_b   1.000
_cell.length_c   1.000
_cell.angle_alpha   90.00
_cell.angle_beta   90.00
_cell.angle_gamma   90.00
#
_symmetry.space_group_name_H-M   'P 1'
#
loop_
_entity.id
_entity.type
_entity.pdbx_description
1 polymer ?
#
loop_
_entity_poly.entity_id
_entity_poly.type
_entity_poly.pdbx_seq_one_letter_code
_entity_poly.pdbx_strand_id
1 'polypeptide(L)'
;MNERQSESPLPYLSNPARRAWAVGPLATALLWVTLGGLAAQQKSESTKASNKPSAEVRAAIAGAKAALAKAKGTKGAERQSILRAAAEAYAKVAQDFAHESVGSAPACFTAAETFRKIGEVDRAVGLYQQAVERDAGRFAERGTLELAHLMRRFLNGPATTEFYTKVTTL
;
A
#
# COMPACT_ATOMS: atom_id res chain seq x y z
N MET A 1 3.40 52.59 -12.91
CA MET A 1 4.28 52.44 -14.10
C MET A 1 5.25 51.31 -13.77
N ASN A 2 4.91 50.09 -14.18
CA ASN A 2 5.34 49.44 -15.44
C ASN A 2 6.82 49.10 -15.42
N GLU A 3 7.12 47.81 -15.24
CA GLU A 3 8.04 47.09 -16.13
C GLU A 3 7.78 45.58 -16.03
N ARG A 4 7.13 45.06 -17.07
CA ARG A 4 6.97 43.63 -17.34
C ARG A 4 8.29 43.16 -17.99
N GLN A 5 9.00 42.24 -17.35
CA GLN A 5 10.05 41.45 -17.99
C GLN A 5 9.48 40.03 -18.16
N SER A 6 8.88 39.74 -19.32
CA SER A 6 9.50 39.04 -20.45
C SER A 6 9.87 37.59 -20.11
N GLU A 7 8.83 36.76 -20.09
CA GLU A 7 8.94 35.31 -20.08
C GLU A 7 9.68 34.85 -21.34
N SER A 8 10.75 34.08 -21.15
CA SER A 8 11.46 33.41 -22.24
C SER A 8 10.81 32.04 -22.47
N PRO A 9 10.33 31.70 -23.68
CA PRO A 9 9.79 30.37 -23.95
C PRO A 9 10.92 29.34 -24.03
N LEU A 10 10.83 28.28 -23.22
CA LEU A 10 11.73 27.14 -23.27
C LEU A 10 11.57 26.37 -24.60
N PRO A 11 12.67 25.91 -25.23
CA PRO A 11 12.61 25.16 -26.48
C PRO A 11 12.01 23.77 -26.27
N TYR A 12 10.98 23.50 -27.08
CA TYR A 12 10.30 22.23 -27.25
C TYR A 12 11.26 21.19 -27.84
N LEU A 13 11.82 20.30 -27.01
CA LEU A 13 12.58 19.15 -27.48
C LEU A 13 11.61 18.11 -28.05
N SER A 14 11.53 18.09 -29.37
CA SER A 14 10.95 17.02 -30.17
C SER A 14 11.77 15.74 -29.97
N ASN A 15 11.13 14.68 -29.49
CA ASN A 15 11.73 13.35 -29.43
C ASN A 15 10.99 12.38 -30.38
N PRO A 16 11.42 12.28 -31.66
CA PRO A 16 10.91 11.26 -32.57
C PRO A 16 11.91 10.10 -32.70
N ALA A 17 12.01 9.24 -31.69
CA ALA A 17 12.72 7.97 -31.80
C ALA A 17 11.73 6.80 -31.83
N ARG A 18 11.02 6.70 -32.95
CA ARG A 18 10.43 5.45 -33.44
C ARG A 18 11.58 4.54 -33.92
N ARG A 19 11.80 3.45 -33.21
CA ARG A 19 12.42 2.21 -33.70
C ARG A 19 11.50 1.11 -33.14
N ALA A 20 10.50 0.57 -33.85
CA ALA A 20 10.58 -0.29 -35.04
C ALA A 20 11.72 -1.31 -34.94
N TRP A 21 11.53 -2.48 -35.59
CA TRP A 21 12.36 -3.70 -35.54
C TRP A 21 11.92 -4.62 -34.38
N ALA A 22 11.59 -5.90 -34.56
CA ALA A 22 11.42 -6.71 -35.74
C ALA A 22 10.47 -7.86 -35.37
N VAL A 23 9.58 -8.19 -36.29
CA VAL A 23 8.69 -9.36 -36.22
C VAL A 23 9.49 -10.55 -36.75
N GLY A 24 9.76 -11.53 -35.91
CA GLY A 24 10.35 -12.82 -36.31
C GLY A 24 9.35 -13.94 -36.03
N PRO A 25 8.89 -14.70 -37.04
CA PRO A 25 7.95 -15.79 -36.84
C PRO A 25 8.66 -17.14 -36.62
N LEU A 26 7.91 -18.07 -36.00
CA LEU A 26 8.01 -19.52 -36.16
C LEU A 26 9.25 -20.23 -35.59
N ALA A 27 9.10 -20.71 -34.36
CA ALA A 27 9.69 -21.98 -33.95
C ALA A 27 8.62 -22.81 -33.24
N THR A 28 7.84 -23.55 -34.03
CA THR A 28 7.00 -24.66 -33.61
C THR A 28 7.90 -25.80 -33.13
N ALA A 29 7.96 -26.03 -31.83
CA ALA A 29 8.46 -27.28 -31.27
C ALA A 29 7.33 -27.95 -30.49
N LEU A 30 6.62 -28.85 -31.17
CA LEU A 30 5.88 -29.92 -30.51
C LEU A 30 6.90 -30.81 -29.79
N LEU A 31 6.79 -30.93 -28.47
CA LEU A 31 7.31 -32.08 -27.74
C LEU A 31 6.18 -32.63 -26.86
N TRP A 32 5.66 -33.78 -27.27
CA TRP A 32 4.75 -34.61 -26.50
C TRP A 32 5.56 -35.65 -25.72
N VAL A 33 4.91 -36.18 -24.65
CA VAL A 33 5.23 -37.42 -23.91
C VAL A 33 6.30 -37.20 -22.80
N THR A 34 6.09 -37.47 -21.50
CA THR A 34 5.38 -38.59 -20.84
C THR A 34 4.59 -38.22 -19.58
N LEU A 35 3.40 -38.81 -19.54
CA LEU A 35 2.62 -39.30 -18.41
C LEU A 35 3.42 -39.79 -17.18
N GLY A 36 2.98 -39.38 -15.98
CA GLY A 36 3.07 -40.21 -14.78
C GLY A 36 3.83 -39.63 -13.58
N GLY A 37 3.09 -39.19 -12.55
CA GLY A 37 3.61 -39.18 -11.18
C GLY A 37 3.26 -37.96 -10.35
N LEU A 38 2.11 -38.03 -9.66
CA LEU A 38 1.87 -37.35 -8.38
C LEU A 38 2.02 -35.82 -8.37
N ALA A 39 1.24 -35.13 -9.21
CA ALA A 39 0.64 -33.90 -8.73
C ALA A 39 -0.36 -34.30 -7.64
N ALA A 40 0.09 -34.33 -6.39
CA ALA A 40 -0.79 -34.17 -5.25
C ALA A 40 -1.50 -32.83 -5.46
N GLN A 41 -2.63 -32.91 -6.15
CA GLN A 41 -3.56 -31.83 -6.32
C GLN A 41 -4.05 -31.54 -4.91
N GLN A 42 -3.33 -30.65 -4.22
CA GLN A 42 -3.85 -29.96 -3.06
C GLN A 42 -5.14 -29.34 -3.56
N LYS A 43 -6.22 -30.04 -3.25
CA LYS A 43 -7.58 -29.58 -3.32
C LYS A 43 -7.57 -28.37 -2.40
N SER A 44 -7.20 -27.21 -2.95
CA SER A 44 -7.46 -25.93 -2.33
C SER A 44 -8.97 -25.85 -2.35
N GLU A 45 -9.58 -26.40 -1.30
CA GLU A 45 -10.92 -26.05 -0.90
C GLU A 45 -10.86 -24.54 -0.73
N SER A 46 -11.19 -23.85 -1.83
CA SER A 46 -11.61 -22.46 -1.86
C SER A 46 -12.89 -22.42 -1.05
N THR A 47 -12.69 -22.50 0.27
CA THR A 47 -13.67 -22.19 1.28
C THR A 47 -13.98 -20.73 1.03
N LYS A 48 -15.12 -20.51 0.39
CA LYS A 48 -15.84 -19.24 0.22
C LYS A 48 -15.26 -18.20 1.16
N ALA A 49 -14.43 -17.28 0.62
CA ALA A 49 -13.65 -16.33 1.40
C ALA A 49 -14.55 -15.70 2.46
N SER A 50 -14.35 -16.11 3.70
CA SER A 50 -15.12 -15.59 4.82
C SER A 50 -14.78 -14.12 4.93
N ASN A 51 -15.78 -13.23 4.90
CA ASN A 51 -15.60 -11.79 5.16
C ASN A 51 -15.13 -11.50 6.60
N LYS A 52 -14.82 -12.53 7.40
CA LYS A 52 -14.32 -12.41 8.77
C LYS A 52 -12.86 -12.87 8.82
N PRO A 53 -11.98 -12.13 9.51
CA PRO A 53 -10.62 -12.58 9.71
C PRO A 53 -10.55 -13.88 10.52
N SER A 54 -9.52 -14.67 10.26
CA SER A 54 -9.15 -15.87 10.99
C SER A 54 -9.01 -15.60 12.48
N ALA A 55 -9.11 -16.66 13.29
CA ALA A 55 -8.96 -16.54 14.74
C ALA A 55 -7.57 -15.99 15.12
N GLU A 56 -6.53 -16.40 14.39
CA GLU A 56 -5.15 -15.97 14.59
C GLU A 56 -4.99 -14.48 14.30
N VAL A 57 -5.50 -13.99 13.17
CA VAL A 57 -5.46 -12.56 12.85
C VAL A 57 -6.23 -11.74 13.89
N ARG A 58 -7.42 -12.20 14.31
CA ARG A 58 -8.19 -11.51 15.34
C ARG A 58 -7.43 -11.43 16.67
N ALA A 59 -6.77 -12.52 17.08
CA ALA A 59 -5.96 -12.55 18.29
C ALA A 59 -4.75 -11.60 18.19
N ALA A 60 -4.07 -11.58 17.05
CA ALA A 60 -2.92 -10.71 16.83
C ALA A 60 -3.32 -9.22 16.79
N ILE A 61 -4.43 -8.88 16.12
CA ILE A 61 -5.04 -7.54 16.15
C ILE A 61 -5.44 -7.14 17.56
N ALA A 62 -6.02 -8.06 18.35
CA ALA A 62 -6.38 -7.78 19.74
C ALA A 62 -5.15 -7.46 20.60
N GLY A 63 -4.04 -8.18 20.39
CA GLY A 63 -2.76 -7.88 21.04
C GLY A 63 -2.23 -6.48 20.70
N ALA A 64 -2.21 -6.11 19.41
CA ALA A 64 -1.80 -4.78 18.97
C ALA A 64 -2.73 -3.68 19.53
N LYS A 65 -4.03 -3.94 19.59
CA LYS A 65 -5.01 -3.02 20.19
C LYS A 65 -4.80 -2.83 21.70
N ALA A 66 -4.46 -3.91 22.41
CA ALA A 66 -4.14 -3.84 23.84
C ALA A 66 -2.87 -3.01 24.07
N ALA A 67 -1.85 -3.12 23.21
CA ALA A 67 -0.68 -2.26 23.25
C ALA A 67 -1.04 -0.78 23.01
N LEU A 68 -1.90 -0.50 22.03
CA LEU A 68 -2.37 0.86 21.74
C LEU A 68 -3.16 1.46 22.92
N ALA A 69 -3.96 0.65 23.62
CA ALA A 69 -4.76 1.09 24.76
C ALA A 69 -3.90 1.60 25.93
N LYS A 70 -2.66 1.10 26.08
CA LYS A 70 -1.71 1.58 27.10
C LYS A 70 -1.33 3.05 26.90
N ALA A 71 -1.46 3.59 25.69
CA ALA A 71 -1.17 5.00 25.44
C ALA A 71 -2.22 5.94 26.07
N LYS A 72 -3.40 5.43 26.47
CA LYS A 72 -4.45 6.25 27.08
C LYS A 72 -4.01 6.74 28.45
N GLY A 73 -4.03 8.06 28.65
CA GLY A 73 -3.63 8.69 29.91
C GLY A 73 -2.14 9.03 30.01
N THR A 74 -1.29 8.45 29.15
CA THR A 74 0.13 8.81 29.04
C THR A 74 0.32 10.11 28.23
N LYS A 75 1.45 10.79 28.41
CA LYS A 75 1.79 12.05 27.73
C LYS A 75 3.26 12.05 27.27
N GLY A 76 3.60 13.01 26.41
CA GLY A 76 4.99 13.25 26.01
C GLY A 76 5.69 12.05 25.37
N ALA A 77 6.95 11.84 25.74
CA ALA A 77 7.81 10.80 25.18
C ALA A 77 7.32 9.37 25.47
N GLU A 78 6.76 9.14 26.65
CA GLU A 78 6.18 7.84 27.02
C GLU A 78 5.02 7.48 26.08
N ARG A 79 4.11 8.43 25.83
CA ARG A 79 3.02 8.20 24.88
C ARG A 79 3.55 7.89 23.48
N GLN A 80 4.59 8.58 23.04
CA GLN A 80 5.20 8.32 21.73
C GLN A 80 5.81 6.91 21.63
N SER A 81 6.50 6.43 22.67
CA SER A 81 7.09 5.09 22.66
C SER A 81 6.02 4.00 22.60
N ILE A 82 4.93 4.16 23.37
CA ILE A 82 3.82 3.21 23.37
C ILE A 82 3.10 3.21 22.02
N LEU A 83 2.85 4.38 21.44
CA LEU A 83 2.24 4.50 20.12
C LEU A 83 3.11 3.87 19.03
N ARG A 84 4.44 4.07 19.07
CA ARG A 84 5.38 3.44 18.15
C ARG A 84 5.33 1.91 18.26
N ALA A 85 5.43 1.37 19.48
CA ALA A 85 5.36 -0.07 19.71
C ALA A 85 4.03 -0.67 19.24
N ALA A 86 2.91 0.03 19.46
CA ALA A 86 1.61 -0.40 18.98
C ALA A 86 1.53 -0.38 17.44
N ALA A 87 2.05 0.66 16.79
CA ALA A 87 2.11 0.76 15.34
C ALA A 87 2.94 -0.36 14.72
N GLU A 88 4.08 -0.70 15.33
CA GLU A 88 4.94 -1.82 14.93
C GLU A 88 4.24 -3.17 15.11
N ALA A 89 3.48 -3.36 16.20
CA ALA A 89 2.66 -4.56 16.37
C ALA A 89 1.62 -4.69 15.25
N TYR A 90 0.92 -3.62 14.88
CA TYR A 90 -0.02 -3.65 13.75
C TYR A 90 0.67 -3.90 12.41
N ALA A 91 1.82 -3.27 12.15
CA ALA A 91 2.59 -3.50 10.93
C ALA A 91 3.05 -4.97 10.83
N LYS A 92 3.45 -5.56 11.95
CA LYS A 92 3.81 -6.98 12.03
C LYS A 92 2.61 -7.89 11.73
N VAL A 93 1.43 -7.61 12.28
CA VAL A 93 0.19 -8.33 11.91
C VAL A 93 -0.05 -8.25 10.41
N ALA A 94 0.10 -7.05 9.84
CA ALA A 94 -0.10 -6.86 8.41
C ALA A 94 0.90 -7.67 7.58
N GLN A 95 2.15 -7.81 8.02
CA GLN A 95 3.17 -8.60 7.34
C GLN A 95 2.94 -10.10 7.49
N ASP A 96 2.76 -10.58 8.72
CA ASP A 96 2.63 -12.01 9.05
C ASP A 96 1.36 -12.61 8.40
N PHE A 97 0.31 -11.80 8.20
CA PHE A 97 -0.97 -12.21 7.63
C PHE A 97 -1.28 -11.54 6.29
N ALA A 98 -0.25 -11.21 5.50
CA ALA A 98 -0.43 -10.53 4.20
C ALA A 98 -1.33 -11.29 3.20
N HIS A 99 -1.44 -12.62 3.36
CA HIS A 99 -2.32 -13.47 2.55
C HIS A 99 -3.81 -13.30 2.89
N GLU A 100 -4.14 -12.70 4.04
CA GLU A 100 -5.51 -12.50 4.50
C GLU A 100 -5.87 -11.01 4.49
N SER A 101 -6.38 -10.52 3.36
CA SER A 101 -6.71 -9.10 3.14
C SER A 101 -7.65 -8.53 4.20
N VAL A 102 -8.68 -9.30 4.57
CA VAL A 102 -9.74 -8.90 5.52
C VAL A 102 -9.18 -8.42 6.85
N GLY A 103 -8.06 -8.96 7.30
CA GLY A 103 -7.41 -8.55 8.55
C GLY A 103 -6.13 -7.75 8.36
N SER A 104 -5.36 -8.01 7.29
CA SER A 104 -4.10 -7.30 7.06
C SER A 104 -4.29 -5.87 6.56
N ALA A 105 -5.31 -5.58 5.74
CA ALA A 105 -5.61 -4.21 5.29
C ALA A 105 -6.02 -3.27 6.45
N PRO A 106 -6.95 -3.65 7.36
CA PRO A 106 -7.22 -2.84 8.55
C PRO A 106 -5.99 -2.68 9.45
N ALA A 107 -5.13 -3.70 9.55
CA ALA A 107 -3.89 -3.62 10.32
C ALA A 107 -2.91 -2.60 9.71
N CYS A 108 -2.68 -2.65 8.39
CA CYS A 108 -1.93 -1.64 7.64
C CYS A 108 -2.45 -0.23 7.92
N PHE A 109 -3.76 -0.03 7.74
CA PHE A 109 -4.39 1.27 7.91
C PHE A 109 -4.22 1.80 9.34
N THR A 110 -4.39 0.94 10.35
CA THR A 110 -4.26 1.32 11.76
C THR A 110 -2.81 1.62 12.14
N ALA A 111 -1.85 0.86 11.61
CA ALA A 111 -0.42 1.14 11.76
C ALA A 111 -0.09 2.51 11.15
N ALA A 112 -0.56 2.78 9.94
CA ALA A 112 -0.35 4.04 9.25
C ALA A 112 -0.90 5.25 10.03
N GLU A 113 -2.14 5.18 10.51
CA GLU A 113 -2.72 6.24 11.36
C GLU A 113 -1.91 6.47 12.63
N THR A 114 -1.35 5.41 13.20
CA THR A 114 -0.58 5.49 14.45
C THR A 114 0.80 6.09 14.21
N PHE A 115 1.51 5.69 13.15
CA PHE A 115 2.77 6.33 12.73
C PHE A 115 2.57 7.80 12.37
N ARG A 116 1.48 8.13 11.66
CA ARG A 116 1.13 9.52 11.36
C ARG A 116 0.94 10.37 12.62
N LYS A 117 0.29 9.82 13.66
CA LYS A 117 0.08 10.53 14.95
C LYS A 117 1.38 10.84 15.70
N ILE A 118 2.43 10.07 15.47
CA ILE A 118 3.75 10.30 16.09
C ILE A 118 4.75 10.99 15.15
N GLY A 119 4.31 11.42 13.97
CA GLY A 119 5.13 12.17 13.01
C GLY A 119 6.02 11.31 12.10
N GLU A 120 5.90 9.99 12.14
CA GLU A 120 6.63 9.08 11.24
C GLU A 120 5.92 8.98 9.88
N VAL A 121 5.93 10.08 9.13
CA VAL A 121 5.13 10.26 7.90
C VAL A 121 5.52 9.24 6.82
N ASP A 122 6.81 8.99 6.60
CA ASP A 122 7.26 8.08 5.54
C ASP A 122 6.76 6.64 5.75
N ARG A 123 6.82 6.16 7.00
CA ARG A 123 6.26 4.85 7.36
C ARG A 123 4.76 4.82 7.19
N ALA A 124 4.06 5.90 7.55
CA ALA A 124 2.63 6.00 7.37
C ALA A 124 2.22 5.93 5.89
N VAL A 125 2.94 6.61 5.00
CA VAL A 125 2.70 6.57 3.55
C VAL A 125 2.80 5.14 3.03
N GLY A 126 3.89 4.44 3.31
CA GLY A 126 4.08 3.05 2.85
C GLY A 126 2.99 2.10 3.36
N LEU A 127 2.50 2.30 4.59
CA LEU A 127 1.45 1.46 5.16
C LEU A 127 0.05 1.80 4.63
N TYR A 128 -0.24 3.07 4.33
CA TYR A 128 -1.48 3.41 3.64
C TYR A 128 -1.51 2.83 2.22
N GLN A 129 -0.37 2.87 1.48
CA GLN A 129 -0.27 2.24 0.17
C GLN A 129 -0.56 0.74 0.24
N GLN A 130 0.06 0.03 1.20
CA GLN A 130 -0.24 -1.39 1.43
C GLN A 130 -1.71 -1.64 1.79
N ALA A 131 -2.37 -0.75 2.54
CA ALA A 131 -3.80 -0.89 2.83
C ALA A 131 -4.65 -0.79 1.55
N VAL A 132 -4.28 0.11 0.63
CA VAL A 132 -4.93 0.27 -0.69
C VAL A 132 -4.70 -0.93 -1.59
N GLU A 133 -3.48 -1.47 -1.61
CA GLU A 133 -3.15 -2.64 -2.44
C GLU A 133 -3.84 -3.93 -1.96
N ARG A 134 -4.14 -4.03 -0.67
CA ARG A 134 -4.66 -5.27 -0.05
C ARG A 134 -6.17 -5.33 0.04
N ASP A 135 -6.86 -4.20 0.01
CA ASP A 135 -8.31 -4.14 0.10
C ASP A 135 -8.87 -3.32 -1.05
N ALA A 136 -9.82 -3.88 -1.80
CA ALA A 136 -10.52 -3.14 -2.86
C ALA A 136 -11.75 -2.38 -2.34
N GLY A 137 -12.02 -2.45 -1.03
CA GLY A 137 -13.17 -1.81 -0.41
C GLY A 137 -12.80 -0.58 0.42
N ARG A 138 -13.39 -0.53 1.61
CA ARG A 138 -13.36 0.64 2.50
C ARG A 138 -11.94 1.12 2.83
N PHE A 139 -10.97 0.23 3.01
CA PHE A 139 -9.61 0.63 3.39
C PHE A 139 -8.80 1.15 2.20
N ALA A 140 -9.13 0.76 0.96
CA ALA A 140 -8.60 1.43 -0.23
C ALA A 140 -9.08 2.87 -0.32
N GLU A 141 -10.39 3.11 -0.22
CA GLU A 141 -10.94 4.46 -0.31
C GLU A 141 -10.35 5.37 0.79
N ARG A 142 -10.34 4.88 2.04
CA ARG A 142 -9.79 5.64 3.17
C ARG A 142 -8.28 5.82 3.10
N GLY A 143 -7.54 4.77 2.72
CA GLY A 143 -6.09 4.83 2.59
C GLY A 143 -5.68 5.84 1.52
N THR A 144 -6.38 5.84 0.40
CA THR A 144 -6.23 6.79 -0.70
C THR A 144 -6.48 8.23 -0.25
N LEU A 145 -7.56 8.47 0.49
CA LEU A 145 -7.86 9.80 1.04
C LEU A 145 -6.78 10.29 2.02
N GLU A 146 -6.32 9.43 2.94
CA GLU A 146 -5.27 9.79 3.90
C GLU A 146 -3.92 10.03 3.20
N LEU A 147 -3.59 9.26 2.17
CA LEU A 147 -2.43 9.52 1.31
C LEU A 147 -2.52 10.90 0.68
N ALA A 148 -3.65 11.24 0.04
CA ALA A 148 -3.85 12.57 -0.55
C ALA A 148 -3.71 13.68 0.51
N HIS A 149 -4.21 13.47 1.73
CA HIS A 149 -4.06 14.42 2.83
C HIS A 149 -2.61 14.56 3.32
N LEU A 150 -1.85 13.47 3.38
CA LEU A 150 -0.43 13.50 3.72
C LEU A 150 0.36 14.21 2.63
N MET A 151 0.08 13.87 1.37
CA MET A 151 0.70 14.47 0.20
C MET A 151 0.55 15.99 0.18
N ARG A 152 -0.68 16.48 0.31
CA ARG A 152 -1.00 17.91 0.37
C ARG A 152 -0.29 18.65 1.52
N ARG A 153 -0.07 17.98 2.65
CA ARG A 153 0.51 18.61 3.85
C ARG A 153 2.04 18.56 3.86
N PHE A 154 2.62 17.47 3.39
CA PHE A 154 4.02 17.16 3.63
C PHE A 154 4.85 17.02 2.35
N LEU A 155 4.23 16.81 1.19
CA LEU A 155 4.93 16.48 -0.06
C LEU A 155 4.63 17.46 -1.19
N ASN A 156 4.39 18.75 -0.89
CA ASN A 156 4.14 19.84 -1.84
C ASN A 156 5.32 20.11 -2.81
N GLY A 157 5.57 19.15 -3.69
CA GLY A 157 6.49 19.18 -4.81
C GLY A 157 5.86 18.53 -6.05
N PRO A 158 6.53 18.57 -7.20
CA PRO A 158 5.98 18.07 -8.48
C PRO A 158 5.60 16.58 -8.50
N ALA A 159 6.08 15.78 -7.53
CA ALA A 159 5.71 14.36 -7.36
C ALA A 159 4.23 14.13 -6.94
N THR A 160 3.56 15.16 -6.40
CA THR A 160 2.18 15.04 -5.88
C THR A 160 1.15 14.79 -7.00
N THR A 161 1.35 15.42 -8.16
CA THR A 161 0.37 15.47 -9.26
C THR A 161 0.19 14.14 -9.98
N GLU A 162 1.24 13.33 -10.10
CA GLU A 162 1.20 12.01 -10.75
C GLU A 162 0.47 10.96 -9.88
N PHE A 163 0.47 11.14 -8.56
CA PHE A 163 -0.26 10.26 -7.66
C PHE A 163 -1.76 10.60 -7.61
N TYR A 164 -2.11 11.89 -7.64
CA TYR A 164 -3.51 12.32 -7.76
C TYR A 164 -4.20 11.74 -8.98
N THR A 165 -3.49 11.70 -10.12
CA THR A 165 -4.02 11.12 -11.35
C THR A 165 -4.33 9.63 -11.18
N LYS A 166 -3.43 8.85 -10.56
CA LYS A 166 -3.67 7.42 -10.27
C LYS A 166 -4.82 7.19 -9.30
N VAL A 167 -4.95 8.03 -8.28
CA VAL A 167 -6.01 7.96 -7.27
C VAL A 167 -7.39 8.27 -7.84
N THR A 168 -7.50 9.25 -8.74
CA THR A 168 -8.79 9.64 -9.35
C THR A 168 -9.26 8.69 -10.46
N THR A 169 -8.43 7.75 -10.90
CA THR A 169 -8.74 6.83 -12.01
C THR A 169 -9.05 5.40 -11.56
N LEU A 170 -9.08 5.14 -10.25
CA LEU A 170 -9.57 3.88 -9.66
C LEU A 170 -11.09 3.93 -9.51
#